data_AF-A0A4P8RZN9-F1
#
_entry.id   AF-A0A4P8RZN9-F1
#
_cell.length_a   1.000
_cell.length_b   1.000
_cell.length_c   1.000
_cell.angle_alpha   90.00
_cell.angle_beta   90.00
_cell.angle_gamma   90.00
#
_symmetry.space_group_name_H-M   'P 1'
#
loop_
_entity.id
_entity.type
_entity.pdbx_description
1 polymer ?
#
loop_
_entity_poly.entity_id
_entity_poly.type
_entity_poly.pdbx_seq_one_letter_code
_entity_poly.pdbx_strand_id
1 'polypeptide(L)'
;MKKLPLILGVVMVIIAVFVFVNKLYYPPLPITGVSPKEAMDAFNESNSKIVQIAEEGGSLWYITKTENNGIETTDAHIKQLIAAEGWEFKEKEGSGLFFEKNGERLIATTQMWTKNYVIVNIPEFNSSTKE
;
A
#
# COMPACT_ATOMS: atom_id res chain seq x y z
N MET A 1 33.67 14.36 34.00
CA MET A 1 32.49 14.99 33.34
C MET A 1 32.69 15.40 31.87
N LYS A 2 33.83 15.09 31.20
CA LYS A 2 34.05 15.43 29.78
C LYS A 2 33.58 14.37 28.75
N LYS A 3 33.30 13.14 29.21
CA LYS A 3 32.83 12.03 28.35
C LYS A 3 31.31 11.95 28.21
N LEU A 4 30.56 12.69 29.03
CA LEU A 4 29.10 12.72 29.00
C LEU A 4 28.53 13.19 27.64
N PRO A 5 29.02 14.28 27.01
CA PRO A 5 28.54 14.66 25.67
C PRO A 5 28.90 13.64 24.60
N LEU A 6 30.06 12.97 24.72
CA LEU A 6 30.47 11.90 23.82
C LEU A 6 29.53 10.68 23.92
N ILE A 7 29.19 10.25 25.14
CA ILE A 7 28.25 9.14 25.38
C ILE A 7 26.86 9.49 24.85
N LEU A 8 26.37 10.70 25.11
CA LEU A 8 25.06 11.15 24.61
C LEU A 8 24.99 11.16 23.07
N GLY A 9 26.08 11.59 22.42
CA GLY A 9 26.20 11.55 20.96
C GLY A 9 26.14 10.13 20.40
N VAL A 10 26.85 9.18 21.01
CA VAL A 10 26.80 7.76 20.62
C VAL A 10 25.39 7.19 20.79
N VAL A 11 24.72 7.50 21.91
CA VAL A 11 23.34 7.06 22.16
C VAL A 11 22.38 7.61 21.10
N MET A 12 22.50 8.89 20.71
CA MET A 12 21.67 9.44 19.63
C MET A 12 21.87 8.72 18.31
N VAL A 13 23.11 8.38 17.95
CA VAL A 13 23.40 7.64 16.71
C VAL A 13 22.78 6.25 16.76
N ILE A 14 22.89 5.54 17.89
CA ILE A 14 22.26 4.22 18.07
C ILE A 14 20.75 4.31 17.92
N ILE A 15 20.10 5.33 18.52
CA ILE A 15 18.65 5.53 18.38
C ILE A 15 18.27 5.83 16.93
N ALA A 16 19.03 6.69 16.24
CA ALA A 16 18.76 7.02 14.85
C ALA A 16 18.86 5.78 13.93
N VAL A 17 19.89 4.96 14.12
CA VAL A 17 20.04 3.68 13.41
C VAL A 17 18.90 2.73 13.74
N PHE A 18 18.51 2.62 15.01
CA PHE A 18 17.40 1.77 15.44
C PHE A 18 16.07 2.19 14.79
N VAL A 19 15.76 3.50 14.76
CA VAL A 19 14.58 4.05 14.09
C VAL A 19 14.61 3.78 12.59
N PHE A 20 15.77 3.92 11.96
CA PHE A 20 15.93 3.70 10.52
C PHE A 20 15.74 2.23 10.14
N VAL A 21 16.41 1.29 10.84
CA VAL A 21 16.33 -0.15 10.56
C VAL A 21 14.91 -0.70 10.77
N ASN A 22 14.24 -0.24 11.83
CA ASN A 22 12.87 -0.66 12.11
C ASN A 22 11.82 0.14 11.32
N LYS A 23 12.26 1.07 10.46
CA LYS A 23 11.40 1.94 9.65
C LYS A 23 10.28 2.63 10.47
N LEU A 24 10.58 3.01 11.73
CA LEU A 24 9.62 3.59 12.68
C LEU A 24 9.13 5.00 12.33
N TYR A 25 9.63 5.55 11.22
CA TYR A 25 9.23 6.85 10.68
C TYR A 25 8.02 6.76 9.73
N TYR A 26 7.56 5.55 9.36
CA TYR A 26 6.33 5.40 8.60
C TYR A 26 5.10 5.49 9.51
N PRO A 27 4.03 6.15 9.05
CA PRO A 27 2.74 6.12 9.74
C PRO A 27 2.17 4.69 9.73
N PRO A 28 1.23 4.37 10.63
CA PRO A 28 0.52 3.10 10.57
C PRO A 28 -0.18 2.91 9.23
N LEU A 29 -0.28 1.66 8.77
CA LEU A 29 -1.04 1.32 7.57
C LEU A 29 -2.54 1.37 7.86
N PRO A 30 -3.40 1.59 6.84
CA PRO A 30 -4.85 1.51 6.99
C PRO A 30 -5.35 0.04 7.10
N ILE A 31 -4.50 -0.87 7.55
CA ILE A 31 -4.73 -2.30 7.77
C ILE A 31 -4.01 -2.75 9.03
N THR A 32 -4.52 -3.80 9.68
CA THR A 32 -3.96 -4.28 10.95
C THR A 32 -3.09 -5.51 10.81
N GLY A 33 -3.26 -6.28 9.73
CA GLY A 33 -2.56 -7.54 9.51
C GLY A 33 -1.08 -7.42 9.15
N VAL A 34 -0.57 -6.22 8.81
CA VAL A 34 0.79 -6.03 8.30
C VAL A 34 1.39 -4.72 8.82
N SER A 35 2.66 -4.77 9.22
CA SER A 35 3.41 -3.58 9.65
C SER A 35 3.93 -2.76 8.46
N PRO A 36 4.16 -1.44 8.63
CA PRO A 36 4.82 -0.61 7.63
C PRO A 36 6.16 -1.16 7.13
N LYS A 37 6.91 -1.82 8.03
CA LYS A 37 8.19 -2.43 7.68
C LYS A 37 8.00 -3.59 6.71
N GLU A 38 7.11 -4.52 7.03
CA GLU A 38 6.81 -5.69 6.19
C GLU A 38 6.27 -5.29 4.82
N ALA A 39 5.32 -4.36 4.77
CA ALA A 39 4.79 -3.86 3.50
C ALA A 39 5.89 -3.24 2.62
N MET A 40 6.81 -2.49 3.23
CA MET A 40 7.92 -1.89 2.49
C MET A 40 9.03 -2.87 2.13
N ASP A 41 9.25 -3.90 2.94
CA ASP A 41 10.18 -4.98 2.63
C ASP A 41 9.65 -5.75 1.40
N ALA A 42 8.37 -6.15 1.42
CA ALA A 42 7.69 -6.80 0.28
C ALA A 42 7.71 -5.94 -0.99
N PHE A 43 7.47 -4.62 -0.87
CA PHE A 43 7.54 -3.72 -2.01
C PHE A 43 8.96 -3.60 -2.59
N ASN A 44 9.99 -3.49 -1.75
CA ASN A 44 11.38 -3.32 -2.19
C ASN A 44 11.99 -4.60 -2.77
N GLU A 45 11.54 -5.77 -2.32
CA GLU A 45 11.96 -7.07 -2.85
C GLU A 45 11.29 -7.39 -4.19
N SER A 46 10.13 -6.78 -4.45
CA SER A 46 9.41 -6.93 -5.70
C SER A 46 9.93 -5.98 -6.78
N ASN A 47 10.06 -6.48 -8.01
CA ASN A 47 10.29 -5.64 -9.19
C ASN A 47 8.97 -5.09 -9.78
N SER A 48 7.83 -5.40 -9.17
CA SER A 48 6.51 -4.97 -9.64
C SER A 48 6.16 -3.57 -9.15
N LYS A 49 5.46 -2.81 -9.99
CA LYS A 49 5.01 -1.45 -9.65
C LYS A 49 3.89 -1.43 -8.60
N ILE A 50 3.10 -2.49 -8.54
CA ILE A 50 2.03 -2.73 -7.56
C ILE A 50 2.27 -4.09 -6.92
N VAL A 51 2.20 -4.15 -5.59
CA VAL A 51 2.56 -5.35 -4.81
C VAL A 51 1.47 -5.62 -3.80
N GLN A 52 0.96 -6.85 -3.75
CA GLN A 52 0.03 -7.26 -2.70
C GLN A 52 0.78 -7.33 -1.37
N ILE A 53 0.24 -6.68 -0.34
CA ILE A 53 0.82 -6.65 1.00
C ILE A 53 0.00 -7.45 2.00
N ALA A 54 -1.32 -7.57 1.82
CA ALA A 54 -2.18 -8.30 2.74
C ALA A 54 -3.47 -8.78 2.08
N GLU A 55 -4.13 -9.72 2.75
CA GLU A 55 -5.52 -10.12 2.54
C GLU A 55 -6.22 -10.01 3.90
N GLU A 56 -7.12 -9.05 4.03
CA GLU A 56 -7.77 -8.72 5.31
C GLU A 56 -9.18 -8.21 5.05
N GLY A 57 -10.17 -8.78 5.74
CA GLY A 57 -11.55 -8.31 5.71
C GLY A 57 -12.27 -8.53 4.37
N GLY A 58 -11.94 -9.59 3.63
CA GLY A 58 -12.53 -9.87 2.31
C GLY A 58 -11.98 -8.95 1.21
N SER A 59 -10.81 -8.36 1.43
CA SER A 59 -10.14 -7.46 0.48
C SER A 59 -8.67 -7.81 0.35
N LEU A 60 -8.19 -7.70 -0.88
CA LEU A 60 -6.80 -7.74 -1.26
C LEU A 60 -6.23 -6.31 -1.17
N TRP A 61 -5.16 -6.17 -0.39
CA TRP A 61 -4.50 -4.89 -0.16
C TRP A 61 -3.19 -4.84 -0.89
N TYR A 62 -2.96 -3.76 -1.62
CA TYR A 62 -1.75 -3.53 -2.41
C TYR A 62 -1.08 -2.22 -2.02
N ILE A 63 0.22 -2.15 -2.24
CA ILE A 63 1.01 -0.92 -2.20
C ILE A 63 1.61 -0.63 -3.56
N THR A 64 1.62 0.65 -3.92
CA THR A 64 2.27 1.16 -5.12
C THR A 64 2.96 2.48 -4.82
N LYS A 65 4.03 2.77 -5.58
CA LYS A 65 4.76 4.03 -5.48
C LYS A 65 4.15 5.05 -6.42
N THR A 66 3.92 6.25 -5.91
CA THR A 66 3.50 7.39 -6.72
C THR A 66 4.61 7.74 -7.72
N GLU A 67 4.35 7.65 -9.02
CA GLU A 67 5.28 8.13 -10.06
C GLU A 67 5.09 9.63 -10.29
N ASN A 68 5.92 10.23 -11.16
CA ASN A 68 6.00 11.69 -11.40
C ASN A 68 4.65 12.37 -11.70
N ASN A 69 3.61 11.61 -12.09
CA ASN A 69 2.27 12.13 -12.42
C ASN A 69 1.23 11.85 -11.32
N GLY A 70 1.63 11.54 -10.09
CA GLY A 70 0.67 11.37 -8.98
C GLY A 70 -0.14 10.07 -9.04
N ILE A 71 -1.34 10.10 -8.45
CA ILE A 71 -2.27 8.95 -8.33
C ILE A 71 -2.77 8.47 -9.70
N GLU A 72 -2.71 9.28 -10.76
CA GLU A 72 -3.22 8.87 -12.08
C GLU A 72 -2.45 7.69 -12.69
N THR A 73 -1.14 7.61 -12.44
CA THR A 73 -0.32 6.45 -12.85
C THR A 73 -0.69 5.18 -12.07
N THR A 74 -1.10 5.35 -10.81
CA THR A 74 -1.62 4.27 -9.96
C THR A 74 -2.91 3.67 -10.54
N ASP A 75 -3.83 4.51 -11.02
CA ASP A 75 -5.09 4.03 -11.60
C ASP A 75 -4.87 3.10 -12.80
N ALA A 76 -3.89 3.40 -13.65
CA ALA A 76 -3.59 2.58 -14.82
C ALA A 76 -3.13 1.17 -14.41
N HIS A 77 -2.28 1.06 -13.39
CA HIS A 77 -1.82 -0.22 -12.86
C HIS A 77 -2.95 -1.01 -12.19
N ILE A 78 -3.84 -0.34 -11.46
CA ILE A 78 -5.01 -0.98 -10.84
C ILE A 78 -5.97 -1.49 -11.92
N LYS A 79 -6.26 -0.68 -12.95
CA LYS A 79 -7.11 -1.08 -14.07
C LYS A 79 -6.54 -2.31 -14.78
N GLN A 80 -5.23 -2.35 -15.02
CA GLN A 80 -4.57 -3.51 -15.63
C GLN A 80 -4.67 -4.76 -14.76
N LEU A 81 -4.42 -4.63 -13.45
CA LEU A 81 -4.52 -5.72 -12.50
C LEU A 81 -5.93 -6.33 -12.49
N ILE A 82 -6.95 -5.49 -12.36
CA ILE A 82 -8.35 -5.91 -12.26
C ILE A 82 -8.88 -6.41 -13.62
N ALA A 83 -8.46 -5.81 -14.73
CA ALA A 83 -8.81 -6.27 -16.07
C ALA A 83 -8.21 -7.65 -16.39
N ALA A 84 -7.04 -8.00 -15.84
CA ALA A 84 -6.47 -9.34 -15.98
C ALA A 84 -7.37 -10.42 -15.36
N GLU A 85 -8.18 -10.06 -14.36
CA GLU A 85 -9.19 -10.90 -13.73
C GLU A 85 -10.55 -10.88 -14.47
N GLY A 86 -10.60 -10.22 -15.64
CA GLY A 86 -11.77 -10.18 -16.52
C GLY A 86 -12.84 -9.16 -16.13
N TRP A 87 -12.51 -8.19 -15.29
CA TRP A 87 -13.40 -7.08 -14.91
C TRP A 87 -13.22 -5.88 -15.84
N GLU A 88 -14.31 -5.24 -16.24
CA GLU A 88 -14.30 -4.09 -17.15
C GLU A 88 -14.39 -2.78 -16.37
N PHE A 89 -13.45 -1.86 -16.58
CA PHE A 89 -13.50 -0.52 -15.99
C PHE A 89 -14.66 0.30 -16.55
N LYS A 90 -15.44 0.94 -15.67
CA LYS A 90 -16.57 1.79 -16.05
C LYS A 90 -16.30 3.26 -15.82
N GLU A 91 -15.99 3.62 -14.58
CA GLU A 91 -15.85 5.01 -14.18
C GLU A 91 -14.96 5.18 -12.95
N LYS A 92 -14.58 6.43 -12.70
CA LYS A 92 -13.84 6.84 -11.50
C LYS A 92 -14.62 7.94 -10.81
N GLU A 93 -14.85 7.78 -9.51
CA GLU A 93 -15.43 8.82 -8.66
C GLU A 93 -14.55 8.99 -7.42
N GLY A 94 -13.97 10.19 -7.26
CA GLY A 94 -13.01 10.45 -6.17
C GLY A 94 -11.81 9.50 -6.21
N SER A 95 -11.67 8.68 -5.16
CA SER A 95 -10.65 7.64 -5.05
C SER A 95 -11.14 6.23 -5.43
N GLY A 96 -12.40 6.09 -5.82
CA GLY A 96 -13.03 4.84 -6.23
C GLY A 96 -12.92 4.60 -7.73
N LEU A 97 -12.43 3.43 -8.11
CA LEU A 97 -12.41 2.91 -9.47
C LEU A 97 -13.48 1.81 -9.58
N PHE A 98 -14.46 2.01 -10.43
CA PHE A 98 -15.59 1.12 -10.58
C PHE A 98 -15.39 0.17 -11.76
N PHE A 99 -15.69 -1.10 -11.51
CA PHE A 99 -15.57 -2.17 -12.48
C PHE A 99 -16.84 -3.02 -12.50
N GLU A 100 -17.12 -3.65 -13.64
CA GLU A 100 -18.23 -4.59 -13.77
C GLU A 100 -17.80 -5.90 -14.44
N LYS A 101 -18.42 -7.00 -14.02
CA LYS A 101 -18.26 -8.33 -14.61
C LYS A 101 -19.53 -9.12 -14.37
N ASN A 102 -20.15 -9.64 -15.43
CA ASN A 102 -21.36 -10.47 -15.36
C ASN A 102 -22.53 -9.85 -14.55
N GLY A 103 -22.67 -8.52 -14.56
CA GLY A 103 -23.71 -7.81 -13.81
C GLY A 103 -23.36 -7.52 -12.34
N GLU A 104 -22.19 -7.94 -11.87
CA GLU A 104 -21.64 -7.59 -10.55
C GLU A 104 -20.77 -6.33 -10.66
N ARG A 105 -20.70 -5.56 -9.55
CA ARG A 105 -19.93 -4.31 -9.47
C ARG A 105 -18.84 -4.44 -8.41
N LEU A 106 -17.60 -4.13 -8.78
CA LEU A 106 -16.45 -4.08 -7.90
C LEU A 106 -15.95 -2.63 -7.80
N ILE A 107 -15.59 -2.19 -6.60
CA ILE A 107 -15.07 -0.86 -6.34
C ILE A 107 -13.69 -1.00 -5.72
N ALA A 108 -12.65 -0.71 -6.49
CA ALA A 108 -11.30 -0.59 -5.95
C ALA A 108 -11.11 0.83 -5.42
N THR A 109 -10.53 0.97 -4.23
CA THR A 109 -10.31 2.29 -3.61
C THR A 109 -8.84 2.55 -3.39
N THR A 110 -8.41 3.78 -3.65
CA THR A 110 -7.03 4.22 -3.43
C THR A 110 -6.95 5.18 -2.25
N GLN A 111 -5.93 5.03 -1.41
CA GLN A 111 -5.66 5.96 -0.31
C GLN A 111 -4.17 6.31 -0.28
N MET A 112 -3.86 7.61 -0.20
CA MET A 112 -2.49 8.05 0.02
C MET A 112 -2.06 7.67 1.45
N TRP A 113 -0.98 6.89 1.57
CA TRP A 113 -0.43 6.49 2.86
C TRP A 113 0.75 7.37 3.27
N THR A 114 1.63 7.66 2.31
CA THR A 114 2.66 8.68 2.46
C THR A 114 2.71 9.54 1.21
N LYS A 115 3.55 10.58 1.20
CA LYS A 115 3.78 11.40 0.00
C LYS A 115 4.15 10.57 -1.25
N ASN A 116 4.80 9.41 -1.06
CA ASN A 116 5.35 8.61 -2.16
C ASN A 116 4.65 7.26 -2.35
N TYR A 117 3.70 6.89 -1.49
CA TYR A 117 3.10 5.56 -1.49
C TYR A 117 1.58 5.66 -1.37
N VAL A 118 0.90 4.88 -2.22
CA VAL A 118 -0.55 4.73 -2.23
C VAL A 118 -0.87 3.29 -1.87
N ILE A 119 -1.86 3.14 -1.00
CA ILE A 119 -2.47 1.85 -0.65
C ILE A 119 -3.72 1.68 -1.49
N VAL A 120 -3.91 0.48 -2.02
CA VAL A 120 -5.05 0.13 -2.84
C VAL A 120 -5.79 -1.01 -2.15
N ASN A 121 -7.08 -0.82 -1.94
CA ASN A 121 -8.00 -1.84 -1.46
C ASN A 121 -8.83 -2.33 -2.65
N ILE A 122 -8.82 -3.64 -2.87
CA ILE A 122 -9.62 -4.31 -3.90
C ILE A 122 -10.40 -5.40 -3.18
N PRO A 123 -11.74 -5.35 -3.16
CA PRO A 123 -12.55 -6.47 -2.68
C PRO A 123 -12.14 -7.77 -3.38
N GLU A 124 -12.09 -8.88 -2.65
CA GLU A 124 -11.75 -10.18 -3.24
C GLU A 124 -12.67 -10.49 -4.43
N PHE A 125 -12.10 -10.94 -5.54
CA PHE A 125 -12.85 -11.19 -6.78
C PHE A 125 -13.93 -12.28 -6.65
N ASN A 126 -13.94 -13.03 -5.55
CA ASN A 126 -14.85 -14.14 -5.27
C ASN A 126 -15.87 -13.83 -4.15
N SER A 127 -16.00 -12.58 -3.69
CA SER A 127 -16.91 -12.23 -2.58
C SER A 127 -18.42 -12.32 -2.90
N SER A 128 -18.79 -12.71 -4.12
CA SER A 128 -20.19 -12.88 -4.57
C SER A 128 -20.83 -14.20 -4.12
N THR A 129 -20.29 -14.89 -3.11
CA THR A 129 -20.98 -16.05 -2.52
C THR A 129 -20.64 -16.22 -1.04
N LYS A 130 -21.28 -15.42 -0.18
CA LYS A 130 -21.75 -15.90 1.13
C LYS A 130 -23.16 -15.37 1.33
N GLU A 131 -24.12 -16.23 1.00
CA GLU A 131 -25.52 -16.15 1.42
C GLU A 131 -25.65 -16.07 2.95
#